data_AF-A0A8J5J4U9-F1
#
_entry.id   AF-A0A8J5J4U9-F1
#
_cell.length_a   1.000
_cell.length_b   1.000
_cell.length_c   1.000
_cell.angle_alpha   90.00
_cell.angle_beta   90.00
_cell.angle_gamma   90.00
#
_symmetry.space_group_name_H-M   'P 1'
#
loop_
_entity.id
_entity.type
_entity.pdbx_description
1 polymer ?
#
loop_
_entity_poly.entity_id
_entity_poly.type
_entity_poly.pdbx_seq_one_letter_code
_entity_poly.pdbx_strand_id
1 'polypeptide(L)'
;MTEFAQDMTLKESVDALMSNLQNERKWRNVQTVLPESFGLVARVLTQQAQLIHKLEHRIEEMKRAQAAAASSDHAAALEERVYVVQKVEDLESKLMESETRKEAAVVPVIKEVAVATPEIPEKDVNAIREDLARVSLDVKDAEARIDYQIAALRQELVMTIGKKLCKSEVTKLLSRKMDAMDAWKQLAEKADSTRVEEVACTLMNSIQRHQESTMGDVERLRQLNESKANALELVQVKHNMIWKNDRPSAKQTIQWSSQVVNTNADIFLWQFGSDEVRLLLPGLYHLQAAFFTNYSPSIQVLVNGEPAILMRSPSDKKEVARSASYGVRRLHHSAGNVAGLSVEVFLALPARALVAISYDIDEKAQGFLNLRKL
;
A
#
# COMPACT_ATOMS: atom_id res chain seq x y z
N MET A 1 22.12 18.10 -18.13
CA MET A 1 23.40 17.62 -18.69
C MET A 1 24.08 16.56 -17.83
N THR A 2 23.97 16.59 -16.49
CA THR A 2 24.57 15.59 -15.58
C THR A 2 23.90 14.21 -15.61
N GLU A 3 22.61 14.13 -15.90
CA GLU A 3 21.85 12.87 -15.90
C GLU A 3 22.17 11.98 -17.11
N PHE A 4 22.39 12.58 -18.30
CA PHE A 4 22.85 11.87 -19.51
C PHE A 4 24.27 11.33 -19.37
N ALA A 5 25.14 12.02 -18.62
CA ALA A 5 26.52 11.58 -18.40
C ALA A 5 26.59 10.33 -17.51
N GLN A 6 25.72 10.21 -16.50
CA GLN A 6 25.70 9.04 -15.60
C GLN A 6 25.12 7.79 -16.27
N ASP A 7 24.08 7.94 -17.10
CA ASP A 7 23.47 6.80 -17.81
C ASP A 7 24.43 6.21 -18.86
N MET A 8 25.25 7.08 -19.49
CA MET A 8 26.37 6.65 -20.33
C MET A 8 27.39 5.82 -19.54
N THR A 9 27.76 6.22 -18.32
CA THR A 9 28.80 5.52 -17.54
C THR A 9 28.40 4.13 -17.05
N LEU A 10 27.10 3.89 -16.80
CA LEU A 10 26.60 2.57 -16.44
C LEU A 10 26.63 1.63 -17.63
N LYS A 11 26.15 2.13 -18.79
CA LYS A 11 26.18 1.39 -20.04
C LYS A 11 27.61 1.00 -20.43
N GLU A 12 28.54 1.94 -20.36
CA GLU A 12 29.98 1.68 -20.60
C GLU A 12 30.56 0.62 -19.66
N SER A 13 30.17 0.62 -18.38
CA SER A 13 30.65 -0.35 -17.38
C SER A 13 30.10 -1.76 -17.64
N VAL A 14 28.85 -1.86 -18.08
CA VAL A 14 28.21 -3.13 -18.48
C VAL A 14 28.81 -3.66 -19.77
N ASP A 15 29.00 -2.80 -20.78
CA ASP A 15 29.62 -3.17 -22.04
C ASP A 15 31.07 -3.64 -21.84
N ALA A 16 31.82 -3.00 -20.94
CA ALA A 16 33.17 -3.42 -20.55
C ALA A 16 33.18 -4.80 -19.87
N LEU A 17 32.21 -5.08 -18.99
CA LEU A 17 32.05 -6.39 -18.36
C LEU A 17 31.75 -7.48 -19.40
N MET A 18 30.79 -7.21 -20.29
CA MET A 18 30.40 -8.13 -21.35
C MET A 18 31.57 -8.45 -22.29
N SER A 19 32.33 -7.41 -22.69
CA SER A 19 33.53 -7.57 -23.52
C SER A 19 34.61 -8.41 -22.84
N ASN A 20 34.80 -8.24 -21.52
CA ASN A 20 35.78 -9.03 -20.77
C ASN A 20 35.38 -10.50 -20.63
N LEU A 21 34.09 -10.78 -20.42
CA LEU A 21 33.57 -12.15 -20.31
C LEU A 21 33.59 -12.89 -21.65
N GLN A 22 33.39 -12.21 -22.78
CA GLN A 22 33.37 -12.82 -24.12
C GLN A 22 34.75 -13.12 -24.70
N ASN A 23 35.84 -12.61 -24.12
CA ASN A 23 37.17 -12.79 -24.68
C ASN A 23 37.84 -14.10 -24.20
N GLU A 24 37.60 -15.19 -24.93
CA GLU A 24 38.15 -16.54 -24.63
C GLU A 24 39.68 -16.59 -24.49
N ARG A 25 40.43 -15.70 -25.15
CA ARG A 25 41.90 -15.63 -24.99
C ARG A 25 42.30 -15.16 -23.60
N LYS A 26 41.54 -14.24 -23.00
CA LYS A 26 41.82 -13.72 -21.65
C LYS A 26 41.58 -14.79 -20.59
N TRP A 27 40.58 -15.65 -20.77
CA TRP A 27 40.26 -16.75 -19.86
C TRP A 27 41.36 -17.80 -19.72
N ARG A 28 42.35 -17.84 -20.63
CA ARG A 28 43.57 -18.65 -20.45
C ARG A 28 44.38 -18.23 -19.23
N ASN A 29 44.22 -16.99 -18.75
CA ASN A 29 44.76 -16.50 -17.49
C ASN A 29 43.63 -16.10 -16.53
N VAL A 30 43.00 -17.12 -15.93
CA VAL A 30 41.88 -16.94 -14.99
C VAL A 30 42.23 -16.02 -13.82
N GLN A 31 43.51 -15.97 -13.40
CA GLN A 31 43.98 -15.15 -12.30
C GLN A 31 43.87 -13.64 -12.58
N THR A 32 43.88 -13.20 -13.84
CA THR A 32 43.71 -11.78 -14.21
C THR A 32 42.25 -11.45 -14.53
N VAL A 33 41.51 -12.36 -15.16
CA VAL A 33 40.12 -12.11 -15.60
C VAL A 33 39.16 -12.03 -14.42
N LEU A 34 39.32 -12.88 -13.40
CA LEU A 34 38.39 -12.89 -12.26
C LEU A 34 38.43 -11.57 -11.47
N PRO A 35 39.60 -11.05 -11.02
CA PRO A 35 39.63 -9.78 -10.30
C PRO A 35 39.09 -8.60 -11.14
N GLU A 36 39.40 -8.55 -12.44
CA GLU A 36 38.87 -7.50 -13.32
C GLU A 36 37.35 -7.58 -13.46
N SER A 37 36.80 -8.79 -13.65
CA SER A 37 35.36 -9.00 -13.78
C SER A 37 34.62 -8.68 -12.49
N PHE A 38 35.14 -9.12 -11.33
CA PHE A 38 34.57 -8.75 -10.03
C PHE A 38 34.66 -7.25 -9.77
N GLY A 39 35.75 -6.59 -10.17
CA GLY A 39 35.89 -5.13 -10.09
C GLY A 39 34.87 -4.39 -10.95
N LEU A 40 34.58 -4.90 -12.15
CA LEU A 40 33.53 -4.35 -13.02
C LEU A 40 32.13 -4.55 -12.42
N VAL A 41 31.83 -5.75 -11.89
CA VAL A 41 30.55 -6.02 -11.20
C VAL A 41 30.38 -5.08 -10.00
N ALA A 42 31.41 -4.90 -9.18
CA ALA A 42 31.35 -4.00 -8.02
C ALA A 42 31.05 -2.54 -8.43
N ARG A 43 31.65 -2.07 -9.54
CA ARG A 43 31.37 -0.73 -10.09
C ARG A 43 29.93 -0.60 -10.57
N VAL A 44 29.43 -1.59 -11.32
CA VAL A 44 28.02 -1.59 -11.80
C VAL A 44 27.06 -1.58 -10.62
N LEU A 45 27.29 -2.42 -9.60
CA LEU A 45 26.46 -2.46 -8.40
C LEU A 45 26.49 -1.12 -7.63
N THR A 46 27.66 -0.49 -7.52
CA THR A 46 27.80 0.82 -6.86
C THR A 46 27.02 1.90 -7.62
N GLN A 47 27.12 1.93 -8.95
CA GLN A 47 26.39 2.89 -9.78
C GLN A 47 24.88 2.63 -9.74
N GLN A 48 24.43 1.37 -9.76
CA GLN A 48 23.02 1.03 -9.57
C GLN A 48 22.50 1.48 -8.22
N ALA A 49 23.24 1.26 -7.13
CA ALA A 49 22.85 1.71 -5.79
C ALA A 49 22.70 3.24 -5.73
N GLN A 50 23.58 3.99 -6.39
CA GLN A 50 23.47 5.45 -6.49
C GLN A 50 22.22 5.90 -7.26
N LEU A 51 21.90 5.23 -8.38
CA LEU A 51 20.70 5.52 -9.16
C LEU A 51 19.42 5.22 -8.36
N ILE A 52 19.40 4.08 -7.63
CA ILE A 52 18.28 3.72 -6.75
C ILE A 52 18.06 4.82 -5.71
N HIS A 53 19.11 5.25 -5.00
CA HIS A 53 18.99 6.33 -4.02
C HIS A 53 18.49 7.65 -4.61
N LYS A 54 18.92 7.99 -5.84
CA LYS A 54 18.44 9.20 -6.53
C LYS A 54 16.95 9.09 -6.89
N LEU A 55 16.50 7.92 -7.33
CA LEU A 55 15.09 7.66 -7.63
C LEU A 55 14.24 7.71 -6.36
N GLU A 56 14.70 7.11 -5.26
CA GLU A 56 14.04 7.19 -3.95
C GLU A 56 13.87 8.65 -3.52
N HIS A 57 14.90 9.47 -3.64
CA HIS A 57 14.82 10.90 -3.31
C HIS A 57 13.79 11.64 -4.17
N ARG A 58 13.76 11.41 -5.49
CA ARG A 58 12.78 12.03 -6.40
C ARG A 58 11.35 11.60 -6.08
N ILE A 59 11.14 10.34 -5.70
CA ILE A 59 9.83 9.84 -5.28
C ILE A 59 9.38 10.57 -4.01
N GLU A 60 10.26 10.75 -3.03
CA GLU A 60 9.92 11.48 -1.81
C GLU A 60 9.67 12.98 -2.04
N GLU A 61 10.38 13.60 -2.98
CA GLU A 61 10.09 14.98 -3.41
C GLU A 61 8.71 15.08 -4.08
N MET A 62 8.38 14.17 -4.99
CA MET A 62 7.07 14.16 -5.64
C MET A 62 5.94 13.92 -4.65
N LYS A 63 6.11 12.99 -3.69
CA LYS A 63 5.13 12.77 -2.62
C LYS A 63 4.92 14.03 -1.78
N ARG A 64 6.00 14.74 -1.40
CA ARG A 64 5.91 16.01 -0.68
C ARG A 64 5.21 17.10 -1.49
N ALA A 65 5.51 17.22 -2.78
CA ALA A 65 4.86 18.19 -3.66
C ALA A 65 3.35 17.88 -3.83
N GLN A 66 2.99 16.61 -3.96
CA GLN A 66 1.59 16.19 -4.06
C GLN A 66 0.82 16.43 -2.77
N ALA A 67 1.42 16.16 -1.60
CA ALA A 67 0.82 16.45 -0.31
C ALA A 67 0.59 17.96 -0.11
N ALA A 68 1.54 18.80 -0.54
CA ALA A 68 1.40 20.25 -0.50
C ALA A 68 0.29 20.76 -1.42
N ALA A 69 0.18 20.23 -2.65
CA ALA A 69 -0.88 20.57 -3.58
C ALA A 69 -2.27 20.17 -3.04
N ALA A 70 -2.41 18.95 -2.51
CA ALA A 70 -3.66 18.48 -1.93
C ALA A 70 -4.09 19.31 -0.70
N SER A 71 -3.14 19.75 0.13
CA SER A 71 -3.41 20.65 1.25
C SER A 71 -3.84 22.04 0.80
N SER A 72 -3.27 22.55 -0.29
CA SER A 72 -3.63 23.86 -0.87
C SER A 72 -5.05 23.83 -1.45
N ASP A 73 -5.40 22.78 -2.20
CA ASP A 73 -6.74 22.62 -2.78
C ASP A 73 -7.80 22.46 -1.69
N HIS A 74 -7.47 21.73 -0.61
CA HIS A 74 -8.35 21.59 0.54
C HIS A 74 -8.59 22.91 1.27
N ALA A 75 -7.54 23.75 1.42
CA ALA A 75 -7.66 25.07 2.03
C ALA A 75 -8.55 26.01 1.20
N ALA A 76 -8.36 26.06 -0.13
CA ALA A 76 -9.17 26.86 -1.03
C ALA A 76 -10.66 26.43 -1.01
N ALA A 77 -10.92 25.12 -0.98
CA ALA A 77 -12.28 24.60 -0.88
C ALA A 77 -12.95 24.93 0.46
N LEU A 78 -12.17 25.05 1.55
CA LEU A 78 -12.68 25.42 2.86
C LEU A 78 -13.04 26.92 2.92
N GLU A 79 -12.21 27.79 2.34
CA GLU A 79 -12.50 29.22 2.22
C GLU A 79 -13.79 29.49 1.41
N GLU A 80 -13.98 28.78 0.29
CA GLU A 80 -15.21 28.91 -0.52
C GLU A 80 -16.45 28.48 0.27
N ARG A 81 -16.36 27.39 1.04
CA ARG A 81 -17.46 26.93 1.91
C ARG A 81 -17.81 27.96 2.98
N VAL A 82 -16.82 28.55 3.63
CA VAL A 82 -17.04 29.60 4.65
C VAL A 82 -17.76 30.80 4.04
N TYR A 83 -17.35 31.24 2.84
CA TYR A 83 -18.01 32.34 2.14
C TYR A 83 -19.48 32.04 1.77
N VAL A 84 -19.77 30.83 1.31
CA VAL A 84 -21.14 30.41 0.97
C VAL A 84 -22.02 30.37 2.22
N VAL A 85 -21.52 29.81 3.33
CA VAL A 85 -22.28 29.75 4.60
C VAL A 85 -22.64 31.16 5.09
N GLN A 86 -21.67 32.08 5.09
CA GLN A 86 -21.93 33.47 5.50
C GLN A 86 -23.02 34.14 4.65
N LYS A 87 -23.04 33.87 3.34
CA LYS A 87 -24.02 34.46 2.42
C LYS A 87 -25.42 33.90 2.61
N VAL A 88 -25.55 32.66 3.06
CA VAL A 88 -26.84 32.05 3.41
C VAL A 88 -27.39 32.70 4.67
N GLU A 89 -26.58 32.87 5.71
CA GLU A 89 -26.99 33.54 6.95
C GLU A 89 -27.47 34.98 6.72
N ASP A 90 -26.80 35.72 5.84
CA ASP A 90 -27.20 37.08 5.44
C ASP A 90 -28.57 37.11 4.72
N LEU A 91 -28.87 36.10 3.91
CA LEU A 91 -30.13 36.01 3.18
C LEU A 91 -31.28 35.60 4.10
N GLU A 92 -31.04 34.69 5.05
CA GLU A 92 -32.02 34.29 6.07
C GLU A 92 -32.43 35.48 6.95
N SER A 93 -31.46 36.29 7.36
CA SER A 93 -31.72 37.51 8.14
C SER A 93 -32.62 38.50 7.39
N LYS A 94 -32.34 38.73 6.10
CA LYS A 94 -33.16 39.62 5.24
C LYS A 94 -34.58 39.10 5.04
N LEU A 95 -34.77 37.78 4.98
CA LEU A 95 -36.09 37.17 4.83
C LEU A 95 -36.94 37.42 6.08
N MET A 96 -36.37 37.17 7.27
CA MET A 96 -37.03 37.40 8.56
C MET A 96 -37.47 38.86 8.75
N GLU A 97 -36.64 39.82 8.35
CA GLU A 97 -37.01 41.24 8.37
C GLU A 97 -38.18 41.57 7.44
N SER A 98 -38.31 40.88 6.30
CA SER A 98 -39.38 41.13 5.34
C SER A 98 -40.73 40.58 5.80
N GLU A 99 -40.71 39.52 6.60
CA GLU A 99 -41.91 38.82 7.08
C GLU A 99 -42.56 39.57 8.25
N THR A 100 -41.74 40.04 9.21
CA THR A 100 -42.20 40.87 10.33
C THR A 100 -42.85 42.19 9.88
N ARG A 101 -42.35 42.79 8.78
CA ARG A 101 -42.97 43.99 8.18
C ARG A 101 -44.36 43.74 7.62
N LYS A 102 -44.66 42.52 7.15
CA LYS A 102 -45.98 42.18 6.57
C LYS A 102 -47.02 41.93 7.65
N GLU A 103 -46.67 41.25 8.74
CA GLU A 103 -47.59 40.98 9.84
C GLU A 103 -48.04 42.26 10.58
N ALA A 104 -47.14 43.23 10.76
CA ALA A 104 -47.47 44.49 11.44
C ALA A 104 -48.54 45.33 10.71
N ALA A 105 -48.75 45.13 9.41
CA ALA A 105 -49.67 45.93 8.60
C ALA A 105 -51.14 45.47 8.67
N VAL A 106 -51.43 44.26 9.14
CA VAL A 106 -52.77 43.62 9.01
C VAL A 106 -53.67 43.81 10.25
N VAL A 107 -53.08 44.10 11.41
CA VAL A 107 -53.76 44.02 12.73
C VAL A 107 -54.80 45.12 13.06
N PRO A 108 -54.79 46.37 12.52
CA PRO A 108 -55.71 47.40 13.04
C PRO A 108 -57.15 47.32 12.51
N VAL A 109 -57.42 46.59 11.43
CA VAL A 109 -58.65 46.79 10.62
C VAL A 109 -59.89 46.06 11.18
N ILE A 110 -59.74 45.12 12.12
CA ILE A 110 -60.81 44.16 12.45
C ILE A 110 -61.60 44.52 13.73
N LYS A 111 -61.23 45.58 14.48
CA LYS A 111 -61.75 45.78 15.85
C LYS A 111 -62.99 46.68 16.04
N GLU A 112 -63.56 47.32 15.01
CA GLU A 112 -64.53 48.42 15.24
C GLU A 112 -66.00 48.19 14.81
N VAL A 113 -66.41 47.01 14.31
CA VAL A 113 -67.76 46.80 13.73
C VAL A 113 -68.62 45.78 14.49
N ALA A 114 -68.66 45.86 15.82
CA ALA A 114 -69.67 45.11 16.58
C ALA A 114 -70.00 45.85 17.87
N VAL A 115 -71.22 46.40 17.97
CA VAL A 115 -72.16 46.27 19.12
C VAL A 115 -73.28 47.32 19.09
N ALA A 116 -74.51 46.81 19.21
CA ALA A 116 -75.75 47.40 19.75
C ALA A 116 -76.75 48.16 18.84
N THR A 117 -77.93 47.54 18.70
CA THR A 117 -79.23 48.10 18.28
C THR A 117 -80.14 48.29 19.51
N PRO A 118 -80.92 49.38 19.60
CA PRO A 118 -82.28 49.30 20.13
C PRO A 118 -83.30 50.04 19.25
N GLU A 119 -84.57 49.66 19.35
CA GLU A 119 -85.70 50.12 18.53
C GLU A 119 -85.96 51.63 18.68
N ILE A 120 -86.02 52.32 17.54
CA ILE A 120 -86.07 53.77 17.43
C ILE A 120 -87.47 54.23 16.99
N PRO A 121 -88.10 55.23 17.66
CA PRO A 121 -89.44 55.72 17.35
C PRO A 121 -89.57 56.26 15.90
N GLU A 122 -90.75 56.14 15.28
CA GLU A 122 -91.01 56.50 13.87
C GLU A 122 -90.56 57.92 13.45
N LYS A 123 -90.52 58.87 14.38
CA LYS A 123 -90.01 60.23 14.12
C LYS A 123 -88.49 60.25 13.88
N ASP A 124 -87.78 59.41 14.61
CA ASP A 124 -86.34 59.20 14.45
C ASP A 124 -86.07 58.29 13.24
N VAL A 125 -86.98 57.39 12.85
CA VAL A 125 -86.88 56.61 11.59
C VAL A 125 -86.91 57.52 10.36
N ASN A 126 -87.71 58.58 10.37
CA ASN A 126 -87.70 59.57 9.27
C ASN A 126 -86.43 60.40 9.25
N ALA A 127 -85.90 60.80 10.41
CA ALA A 127 -84.59 61.46 10.50
C ALA A 127 -83.46 60.55 10.01
N ILE A 128 -83.47 59.27 10.43
CA ILE A 128 -82.54 58.24 9.95
C ILE A 128 -82.70 58.02 8.45
N ARG A 129 -83.90 58.13 7.89
CA ARG A 129 -84.13 57.98 6.45
C ARG A 129 -83.56 59.15 5.66
N GLU A 130 -83.66 60.37 6.18
CA GLU A 130 -83.03 61.55 5.59
C GLU A 130 -81.49 61.50 5.73
N ASP A 131 -80.98 61.09 6.88
CA ASP A 131 -79.55 60.90 7.11
C ASP A 131 -79.00 59.76 6.24
N LEU A 132 -79.73 58.66 6.08
CA LEU A 132 -79.35 57.55 5.19
C LEU A 132 -79.36 58.00 3.72
N ALA A 133 -80.31 58.85 3.31
CA ALA A 133 -80.31 59.43 1.97
C ALA A 133 -79.11 60.36 1.75
N ARG A 134 -78.72 61.13 2.79
CA ARG A 134 -77.54 62.00 2.75
C ARG A 134 -76.24 61.18 2.69
N VAL A 135 -76.11 60.18 3.55
CA VAL A 135 -74.96 59.24 3.54
C VAL A 135 -74.90 58.49 2.21
N SER A 136 -76.04 58.07 1.64
CA SER A 136 -76.06 57.42 0.34
C SER A 136 -75.59 58.35 -0.79
N LEU A 137 -75.87 59.65 -0.70
CA LEU A 137 -75.34 60.63 -1.64
C LEU A 137 -73.83 60.83 -1.45
N ASP A 138 -73.37 60.99 -0.21
CA ASP A 138 -71.94 61.15 0.11
C ASP A 138 -71.11 59.92 -0.30
N VAL A 139 -71.67 58.71 -0.14
CA VAL A 139 -71.04 57.46 -0.60
C VAL A 139 -70.92 57.44 -2.12
N LYS A 140 -71.96 57.85 -2.87
CA LYS A 140 -71.89 57.94 -4.33
C LYS A 140 -70.86 58.95 -4.82
N ASP A 141 -70.76 60.09 -4.15
CA ASP A 141 -69.73 61.10 -4.46
C ASP A 141 -68.32 60.59 -4.12
N ALA A 142 -68.16 59.82 -3.04
CA ALA A 142 -66.90 59.17 -2.68
C ALA A 142 -66.51 58.08 -3.70
N GLU A 143 -67.46 57.25 -4.13
CA GLU A 143 -67.26 56.25 -5.19
C GLU A 143 -66.80 56.91 -6.49
N ALA A 144 -67.46 57.97 -6.94
CA ALA A 144 -67.08 58.69 -8.15
C ALA A 144 -65.67 59.29 -8.05
N ARG A 145 -65.28 59.80 -6.87
CA ARG A 145 -63.91 60.28 -6.61
C ARG A 145 -62.87 59.18 -6.67
N ILE A 146 -63.18 58.00 -6.12
CA ILE A 146 -62.29 56.83 -6.16
C ILE A 146 -62.12 56.35 -7.59
N ASP A 147 -63.20 56.24 -8.36
CA ASP A 147 -63.14 55.84 -9.77
C ASP A 147 -62.29 56.80 -10.61
N TYR A 148 -62.41 58.10 -10.35
CA TYR A 148 -61.56 59.11 -10.98
C TYR A 148 -60.08 58.92 -10.64
N GLN A 149 -59.75 58.64 -9.37
CA GLN A 149 -58.36 58.38 -8.93
C GLN A 149 -57.81 57.07 -9.54
N ILE A 150 -58.63 56.01 -9.62
CA ILE A 150 -58.24 54.75 -10.25
C ILE A 150 -57.94 54.97 -11.74
N ALA A 151 -58.78 55.75 -12.43
CA ALA A 151 -58.55 56.08 -13.84
C ALA A 151 -57.23 56.87 -14.02
N ALA A 152 -56.96 57.85 -13.16
CA ALA A 152 -55.73 58.63 -13.19
C ALA A 152 -54.48 57.74 -12.95
N LEU A 153 -54.52 56.87 -11.94
CA LEU A 153 -53.42 55.94 -11.63
C LEU A 153 -53.19 54.93 -12.75
N ARG A 154 -54.24 54.42 -13.40
CA ARG A 154 -54.11 53.55 -14.57
C ARG A 154 -53.39 54.27 -15.71
N GLN A 155 -53.73 55.53 -15.97
CA GLN A 155 -53.09 56.31 -17.02
C GLN A 155 -51.63 56.62 -16.69
N GLU A 156 -51.31 56.94 -15.44
CA GLU A 156 -49.93 57.14 -14.98
C GLU A 156 -49.09 55.85 -15.08
N LEU A 157 -49.66 54.70 -14.74
CA LEU A 157 -49.02 53.40 -14.88
C LEU A 157 -48.72 53.09 -16.35
N VAL A 158 -49.68 53.28 -17.25
CA VAL A 158 -49.48 53.08 -18.70
C VAL A 158 -48.39 54.00 -19.24
N MET A 159 -48.39 55.27 -18.84
CA MET A 159 -47.34 56.22 -19.24
C MET A 159 -45.97 55.84 -18.68
N THR A 160 -45.90 55.35 -17.45
CA THR A 160 -44.65 54.94 -16.80
C THR A 160 -44.10 53.65 -17.39
N ILE A 161 -44.96 52.67 -17.67
CA ILE A 161 -44.60 51.44 -18.38
C ILE A 161 -44.13 51.77 -19.79
N GLY A 162 -44.81 52.68 -20.50
CA GLY A 162 -44.39 53.16 -21.83
C GLY A 162 -43.04 53.89 -21.82
N LYS A 163 -42.71 54.61 -20.73
CA LYS A 163 -41.41 55.30 -20.55
C LYS A 163 -40.30 54.37 -20.07
N LYS A 164 -40.59 53.35 -19.25
CA LYS A 164 -39.59 52.43 -18.66
C LYS A 164 -39.37 51.14 -19.47
N LEU A 165 -40.30 50.78 -20.36
CA LEU A 165 -40.06 49.77 -21.39
C LEU A 165 -39.67 50.48 -22.68
N CYS A 166 -38.46 51.06 -22.70
CA CYS A 166 -37.85 51.40 -23.97
C CYS A 166 -37.76 50.10 -24.77
N LYS A 167 -38.55 49.98 -25.84
CA LYS A 167 -38.54 48.83 -26.76
C LYS A 167 -37.11 48.47 -27.17
N SER A 168 -36.22 49.46 -27.27
CA SER A 168 -34.78 49.30 -27.51
C SER A 168 -33.99 48.59 -26.42
N GLU A 169 -34.36 48.69 -25.13
CA GLU A 169 -33.73 47.95 -24.03
C GLU A 169 -34.15 46.49 -24.01
N VAL A 170 -35.43 46.20 -24.31
CA VAL A 170 -35.92 44.83 -24.49
C VAL A 170 -35.27 44.18 -25.70
N THR A 171 -35.13 44.90 -26.82
CA THR A 171 -34.41 44.40 -28.01
C THR A 171 -32.92 44.22 -27.72
N LYS A 172 -32.28 45.11 -26.93
CA LYS A 172 -30.88 44.94 -26.49
C LYS A 172 -30.70 43.73 -25.57
N LEU A 173 -31.61 43.50 -24.64
CA LEU A 173 -31.58 42.32 -23.75
C LEU A 173 -31.79 41.03 -24.54
N LEU A 174 -32.71 41.03 -25.52
CA LEU A 174 -32.95 39.90 -26.43
C LEU A 174 -31.75 39.63 -27.33
N SER A 175 -31.09 40.66 -27.88
CA SER A 175 -29.85 40.48 -28.65
C SER A 175 -28.68 39.97 -27.79
N ARG A 176 -28.62 40.33 -26.50
CA ARG A 176 -27.59 39.83 -25.58
C ARG A 176 -27.88 38.41 -25.07
N LYS A 177 -29.15 38.00 -25.09
CA LYS A 177 -29.57 36.60 -24.88
C LYS A 177 -29.29 35.72 -26.11
N MET A 178 -28.98 36.33 -27.27
CA MET A 178 -28.52 35.65 -28.48
C MET A 178 -27.10 35.07 -28.29
N ASP A 179 -26.27 35.70 -27.46
CA ASP A 179 -24.91 35.20 -27.12
C ASP A 179 -24.93 33.99 -26.16
N ALA A 180 -26.02 33.79 -25.43
CA ALA A 180 -26.18 32.58 -24.62
C ALA A 180 -26.31 31.34 -25.50
N MET A 181 -26.96 31.45 -26.67
CA MET A 181 -27.09 30.34 -27.60
C MET A 181 -25.72 29.99 -28.24
N ASP A 182 -24.88 31.00 -28.51
CA ASP A 182 -23.49 30.80 -28.94
C ASP A 182 -22.62 30.22 -27.82
N ALA A 183 -22.83 30.62 -26.56
CA ALA A 183 -22.19 30.00 -25.41
C ALA A 183 -22.61 28.54 -25.24
N TRP A 184 -23.90 28.21 -25.40
CA TRP A 184 -24.40 26.83 -25.39
C TRP A 184 -23.88 26.01 -26.58
N LYS A 185 -23.75 26.63 -27.75
CA LYS A 185 -23.16 25.99 -28.94
C LYS A 185 -21.67 25.72 -28.76
N GLN A 186 -20.91 26.66 -28.20
CA GLN A 186 -19.50 26.47 -27.84
C GLN A 186 -19.32 25.46 -26.69
N LEU A 187 -20.26 25.40 -25.74
CA LEU A 187 -20.24 24.40 -24.67
C LEU A 187 -20.55 23.01 -25.22
N ALA A 188 -21.47 22.88 -26.18
CA ALA A 188 -21.76 21.64 -26.88
C ALA A 188 -20.62 21.23 -27.84
N GLU A 189 -19.93 22.18 -28.48
CA GLU A 189 -18.72 21.94 -29.28
C GLU A 189 -17.48 21.60 -28.43
N LYS A 190 -17.35 22.16 -27.22
CA LYS A 190 -16.27 21.81 -26.28
C LYS A 190 -16.55 20.55 -25.47
N ALA A 191 -17.82 20.22 -25.25
CA ALA A 191 -18.29 18.93 -24.75
C ALA A 191 -18.41 17.94 -25.92
N ASP A 192 -17.39 17.89 -26.77
CA ASP A 192 -17.28 16.89 -27.82
C ASP A 192 -17.03 15.54 -27.14
N SER A 193 -18.12 14.91 -26.71
CA SER A 193 -18.17 13.63 -26.01
C SER A 193 -17.31 12.58 -26.71
N THR A 194 -17.20 12.68 -28.03
CA THR A 194 -16.39 11.82 -28.88
C THR A 194 -14.90 11.91 -28.56
N ARG A 195 -14.36 13.12 -28.32
CA ARG A 195 -12.95 13.32 -27.96
C ARG A 195 -12.64 12.84 -26.54
N VAL A 196 -13.60 12.97 -25.63
CA VAL A 196 -13.46 12.45 -24.26
C VAL A 196 -13.47 10.93 -24.26
N GLU A 197 -14.36 10.30 -25.03
CA GLU A 197 -14.39 8.85 -25.24
C GLU A 197 -13.10 8.35 -25.90
N GLU A 198 -12.60 9.06 -26.92
CA GLU A 198 -11.36 8.70 -27.61
C GLU A 198 -10.15 8.74 -26.66
N VAL A 199 -10.03 9.79 -25.84
CA VAL A 199 -8.97 9.89 -24.81
C VAL A 199 -9.13 8.79 -23.74
N ALA A 200 -10.35 8.49 -23.31
CA ALA A 200 -10.62 7.42 -22.34
C ALA A 200 -10.24 6.04 -22.91
N CYS A 201 -10.61 5.75 -24.16
CA CYS A 201 -10.20 4.53 -24.86
C CYS A 201 -8.68 4.43 -25.00
N THR A 202 -8.02 5.53 -25.36
CA THR A 202 -6.55 5.56 -25.52
C THR A 202 -5.85 5.30 -24.18
N LEU A 203 -6.35 5.90 -23.10
CA LEU A 203 -5.84 5.69 -21.74
C LEU A 203 -6.06 4.26 -21.28
N MET A 204 -7.25 3.69 -21.47
CA MET A 204 -7.57 2.31 -21.09
C MET A 204 -6.67 1.31 -21.84
N ASN A 205 -6.46 1.51 -23.14
CA ASN A 205 -5.53 0.72 -23.94
C ASN A 205 -4.06 0.87 -23.49
N SER A 206 -3.67 2.05 -23.00
CA SER A 206 -2.33 2.27 -22.46
C SER A 206 -2.14 1.59 -21.11
N ILE A 207 -3.14 1.67 -20.22
CA ILE A 207 -3.15 1.00 -18.91
C ILE A 207 -3.08 -0.51 -19.12
N GLN A 208 -3.90 -1.06 -20.03
CA GLN A 208 -3.93 -2.49 -20.30
C GLN A 208 -2.58 -3.00 -20.84
N ARG A 209 -1.99 -2.30 -21.82
CA ARG A 209 -0.64 -2.66 -22.33
C ARG A 209 0.42 -2.58 -21.23
N HIS A 210 0.34 -1.60 -20.34
CA HIS A 210 1.29 -1.47 -19.23
C HIS A 210 1.12 -2.58 -18.19
N GLN A 211 -0.12 -2.98 -17.90
CA GLN A 211 -0.42 -4.11 -17.01
C GLN A 211 0.08 -5.43 -17.60
N GLU A 212 -0.16 -5.69 -18.89
CA GLU A 212 0.34 -6.88 -19.59
C GLU A 212 1.88 -6.93 -19.59
N SER A 213 2.54 -5.80 -19.84
CA SER A 213 4.00 -5.68 -19.75
C SER A 213 4.51 -5.98 -18.34
N THR A 214 3.90 -5.36 -17.32
CA THR A 214 4.32 -5.54 -15.92
C THR A 214 4.12 -6.99 -15.48
N MET A 215 3.02 -7.62 -15.89
CA MET A 215 2.77 -9.04 -15.62
C MET A 215 3.82 -9.94 -16.29
N GLY A 216 4.23 -9.61 -17.52
CA GLY A 216 5.33 -10.29 -18.21
C GLY A 216 6.68 -10.15 -17.49
N ASP A 217 6.95 -8.98 -16.89
CA ASP A 217 8.16 -8.75 -16.10
C ASP A 217 8.16 -9.54 -14.79
N VAL A 218 7.01 -9.58 -14.10
CA VAL A 218 6.84 -10.38 -12.88
C VAL A 218 7.05 -11.87 -13.16
N GLU A 219 6.51 -12.37 -14.27
CA GLU A 219 6.68 -13.78 -14.65
C GLU A 219 8.14 -14.11 -15.00
N ARG A 220 8.84 -13.22 -15.71
CA ARG A 220 10.29 -13.36 -15.93
C ARG A 220 11.09 -13.37 -14.62
N LEU A 221 10.75 -12.50 -13.67
CA LEU A 221 11.40 -12.48 -12.35
C LEU A 221 11.14 -13.77 -11.57
N ARG A 222 9.92 -14.32 -11.64
CA ARG A 222 9.59 -15.62 -11.03
C ARG A 222 10.47 -16.72 -11.62
N GLN A 223 10.56 -16.82 -12.95
CA GLN A 223 11.38 -17.82 -13.63
C GLN A 223 12.88 -17.67 -13.30
N LEU A 224 13.38 -16.43 -13.23
CA LEU A 224 14.76 -16.16 -12.83
C LEU A 224 15.02 -16.55 -11.36
N ASN A 225 14.07 -16.30 -10.47
CA ASN A 225 14.18 -16.69 -9.07
C ASN A 225 14.17 -18.21 -8.88
N GLU A 226 13.32 -18.92 -9.61
CA GLU A 226 13.28 -20.39 -9.61
C GLU A 226 14.58 -20.99 -10.16
N SER A 227 15.10 -20.47 -11.27
CA SER A 227 16.38 -20.94 -11.82
C SER A 227 17.55 -20.66 -10.85
N LYS A 228 17.54 -19.53 -10.14
CA LYS A 228 18.53 -19.22 -9.10
C LYS A 228 18.42 -20.15 -7.89
N ALA A 229 17.21 -20.45 -7.43
CA ALA A 229 16.99 -21.39 -6.32
C ALA A 229 17.53 -22.78 -6.67
N ASN A 230 17.25 -23.26 -7.88
CA ASN A 230 17.76 -24.54 -8.38
C ASN A 230 19.29 -24.53 -8.50
N ALA A 231 19.88 -23.42 -8.98
CA ALA A 231 21.33 -23.28 -9.06
C ALA A 231 21.99 -23.27 -7.67
N LEU A 232 21.40 -22.61 -6.68
CA LEU A 232 21.91 -22.59 -5.30
C LEU A 232 21.82 -23.96 -4.63
N GLU A 233 20.78 -24.73 -4.92
CA GLU A 233 20.69 -26.11 -4.45
C GLU A 233 21.76 -27.01 -5.07
N LEU A 234 22.15 -26.76 -6.33
CA LEU A 234 23.29 -27.43 -6.97
C LEU A 234 24.65 -27.04 -6.37
N VAL A 235 24.81 -25.81 -5.88
CA VAL A 235 26.10 -25.33 -5.32
C VAL A 235 26.32 -25.82 -3.88
N GLN A 236 25.25 -26.12 -3.14
CA GLN A 236 25.38 -26.62 -1.77
C GLN A 236 25.78 -28.10 -1.74
N VAL A 237 27.06 -28.34 -1.48
CA VAL A 237 27.62 -29.68 -1.21
C VAL A 237 27.22 -30.11 0.21
N LYS A 238 26.15 -30.91 0.32
CA LYS A 238 25.53 -31.37 1.57
C LYS A 238 25.25 -32.88 1.55
N HIS A 239 25.30 -33.49 2.73
CA HIS A 239 25.04 -34.91 2.95
C HIS A 239 24.22 -35.12 4.23
N ASN A 240 23.05 -35.75 4.10
CA ASN A 240 22.09 -35.98 5.18
C ASN A 240 21.87 -37.48 5.38
N MET A 241 22.01 -37.94 6.62
CA MET A 241 21.78 -39.31 7.01
C MET A 241 20.87 -39.40 8.23
N ILE A 242 20.16 -40.52 8.33
CA ILE A 242 19.29 -40.85 9.46
C ILE A 242 19.73 -42.16 10.09
N TRP A 243 19.73 -42.17 11.42
CA TRP A 243 19.83 -43.36 12.26
C TRP A 243 18.45 -43.69 12.84
N LYS A 244 17.86 -44.82 12.42
CA LYS A 244 16.50 -45.22 12.79
C LYS A 244 16.52 -46.44 13.73
N ASN A 245 16.29 -46.21 15.02
CA ASN A 245 15.94 -47.26 16.00
C ASN A 245 16.98 -48.38 16.19
N ASP A 246 18.25 -48.10 15.91
CA ASP A 246 19.32 -49.07 16.06
C ASP A 246 20.14 -48.79 17.33
N ARG A 247 20.90 -49.80 17.75
CA ARG A 247 21.93 -49.68 18.77
C ARG A 247 23.24 -49.22 18.11
N PRO A 248 24.16 -48.59 18.85
CA PRO A 248 25.51 -48.37 18.35
C PRO A 248 26.18 -49.68 17.93
N SER A 249 27.20 -49.57 17.07
CA SER A 249 28.03 -50.70 16.69
C SER A 249 28.81 -51.26 17.90
N ALA A 250 29.47 -52.40 17.73
CA ALA A 250 30.39 -52.94 18.73
C ALA A 250 31.53 -51.96 19.11
N LYS A 251 31.84 -50.98 18.26
CA LYS A 251 32.83 -49.92 18.51
C LYS A 251 32.24 -48.69 19.22
N GLN A 252 30.97 -48.75 19.64
CA GLN A 252 30.22 -47.60 20.17
C GLN A 252 30.15 -46.43 19.18
N THR A 253 30.04 -46.75 17.88
CA THR A 253 29.86 -45.79 16.78
C THR A 253 28.49 -45.94 16.14
N ILE A 254 27.93 -44.85 15.63
CA ILE A 254 26.61 -44.85 15.01
C ILE A 254 26.69 -45.38 13.58
N GLN A 255 26.07 -46.53 13.32
CA GLN A 255 25.86 -47.02 11.95
C GLN A 255 24.63 -46.36 11.36
N TRP A 256 24.80 -45.59 10.29
CA TRP A 256 23.70 -44.89 9.67
C TRP A 256 22.79 -45.87 8.92
N SER A 257 21.49 -45.65 9.03
CA SER A 257 20.48 -46.57 8.46
C SER A 257 20.01 -46.14 7.08
N SER A 258 20.10 -44.85 6.75
CA SER A 258 19.56 -44.30 5.51
C SER A 258 20.25 -42.99 5.15
N GLN A 259 20.62 -42.85 3.88
CA GLN A 259 21.03 -41.58 3.28
C GLN A 259 19.80 -40.91 2.66
N VAL A 260 19.47 -39.71 3.13
CA VAL A 260 18.30 -38.95 2.64
C VAL A 260 18.69 -38.05 1.49
N VAL A 261 19.84 -37.39 1.61
CA VAL A 261 20.33 -36.44 0.60
C VAL A 261 21.83 -36.58 0.49
N ASN A 262 22.35 -36.64 -0.74
CA ASN A 262 23.76 -36.46 -1.03
C ASN A 262 23.87 -35.68 -2.33
N THR A 263 24.19 -34.39 -2.25
CA THR A 263 24.26 -33.55 -3.46
C THR A 263 25.55 -33.75 -4.24
N ASN A 264 26.56 -34.41 -3.66
CA ASN A 264 27.81 -34.72 -4.35
C ASN A 264 28.41 -36.04 -3.82
N ALA A 265 28.10 -37.13 -4.55
CA ALA A 265 28.58 -38.46 -4.22
C ALA A 265 30.10 -38.63 -4.38
N ASP A 266 30.77 -37.76 -5.15
CA ASP A 266 32.22 -37.79 -5.28
C ASP A 266 32.91 -37.19 -4.04
N ILE A 267 32.22 -36.34 -3.28
CA ILE A 267 32.78 -35.72 -2.07
C ILE A 267 32.46 -36.54 -0.83
N PHE A 268 31.20 -36.98 -0.70
CA PHE A 268 30.73 -37.75 0.45
C PHE A 268 30.51 -39.21 0.07
N LEU A 269 31.46 -40.05 0.45
CA LEU A 269 31.39 -41.49 0.24
C LEU A 269 30.91 -42.16 1.53
N TRP A 270 29.75 -42.78 1.45
CA TRP A 270 29.17 -43.56 2.54
C TRP A 270 28.56 -44.84 1.96
N GLN A 271 28.62 -45.93 2.74
CA GLN A 271 28.05 -47.22 2.39
C GLN A 271 27.02 -47.62 3.44
N PHE A 272 25.94 -48.29 3.00
CA PHE A 272 24.88 -48.74 3.90
C PHE A 272 25.44 -49.58 5.06
N GLY A 273 25.06 -49.23 6.29
CA GLY A 273 25.53 -49.89 7.52
C GLY A 273 26.93 -49.48 7.97
N SER A 274 27.60 -48.58 7.26
CA SER A 274 28.87 -47.99 7.72
C SER A 274 28.63 -46.93 8.80
N ASP A 275 29.55 -46.89 9.75
CA ASP A 275 29.65 -45.90 10.82
C ASP A 275 30.47 -44.65 10.45
N GLU A 276 31.14 -44.69 9.31
CA GLU A 276 32.06 -43.65 8.84
C GLU A 276 31.58 -43.04 7.52
N VAL A 277 31.65 -41.71 7.42
CA VAL A 277 31.54 -41.00 6.15
C VAL A 277 32.94 -40.58 5.73
N ARG A 278 33.34 -40.93 4.50
CA ARG A 278 34.60 -40.49 3.93
C ARG A 278 34.39 -39.23 3.11
N LEU A 279 35.11 -38.18 3.47
CA LEU A 279 35.12 -36.88 2.80
C LEU A 279 36.38 -36.75 1.94
N LEU A 280 36.25 -36.76 0.62
CA LEU A 280 37.43 -36.77 -0.27
C LEU A 280 38.19 -35.44 -0.27
N LEU A 281 37.49 -34.31 -0.21
CA LEU A 281 38.10 -32.99 -0.32
C LEU A 281 38.52 -32.43 1.05
N PRO A 282 39.71 -31.81 1.16
CA PRO A 282 40.06 -31.04 2.35
C PRO A 282 39.24 -29.75 2.43
N GLY A 283 39.14 -29.16 3.63
CA GLY A 283 38.58 -27.82 3.82
C GLY A 283 37.72 -27.69 5.07
N LEU A 284 36.90 -26.64 5.10
CA LEU A 284 35.99 -26.38 6.20
C LEU A 284 34.65 -27.06 5.96
N TYR A 285 34.16 -27.73 7.00
CA TYR A 285 32.90 -28.44 7.01
C TYR A 285 32.08 -28.01 8.21
N HIS A 286 30.77 -27.89 8.01
CA HIS A 286 29.79 -27.76 9.07
C HIS A 286 29.17 -29.13 9.32
N LEU A 287 29.26 -29.60 10.56
CA LEU A 287 28.65 -30.83 11.03
C LEU A 287 27.53 -30.46 11.98
N GLN A 288 26.32 -30.91 11.66
CA GLN A 288 25.15 -30.78 12.51
C GLN A 288 24.54 -32.16 12.72
N ALA A 289 24.42 -32.59 13.97
CA ALA A 289 23.77 -33.84 14.32
C ALA A 289 22.78 -33.62 15.46
N ALA A 290 21.75 -34.44 15.53
CA ALA A 290 20.90 -34.49 16.71
C ALA A 290 20.46 -35.91 17.05
N PHE A 291 20.31 -36.19 18.34
CA PHE A 291 20.00 -37.52 18.88
C PHE A 291 18.81 -37.47 19.83
N PHE A 292 17.78 -38.25 19.54
CA PHE A 292 16.53 -38.34 20.27
C PHE A 292 16.57 -39.60 21.15
N THR A 293 16.81 -39.40 22.43
CA THR A 293 17.01 -40.46 23.42
C THR A 293 16.51 -40.02 24.80
N ASN A 294 16.04 -40.99 25.58
CA ASN A 294 15.65 -40.79 26.99
C ASN A 294 16.86 -40.66 27.91
N TYR A 295 18.04 -41.01 27.42
CA TYR A 295 19.25 -41.06 28.22
C TYR A 295 20.12 -39.81 28.01
N SER A 296 21.21 -39.75 28.78
CA SER A 296 22.18 -38.67 28.77
C SER A 296 23.52 -39.16 28.21
N PRO A 297 23.61 -39.43 26.90
CA PRO A 297 24.83 -39.96 26.28
C PRO A 297 25.97 -38.94 26.28
N SER A 298 27.18 -39.46 26.30
CA SER A 298 28.38 -38.78 25.81
C SER A 298 28.50 -39.00 24.31
N ILE A 299 28.56 -37.91 23.56
CA ILE A 299 28.66 -37.94 22.10
C ILE A 299 30.04 -37.43 21.72
N GLN A 300 30.76 -38.17 20.88
CA GLN A 300 32.04 -37.73 20.34
C GLN A 300 31.99 -37.67 18.82
N VAL A 301 32.57 -36.60 18.26
CA VAL A 301 32.84 -36.52 16.83
C VAL A 301 34.25 -37.01 16.61
N LEU A 302 34.38 -38.10 15.87
CA LEU A 302 35.65 -38.72 15.53
C LEU A 302 36.08 -38.27 14.13
N VAL A 303 37.33 -37.84 13.99
CA VAL A 303 37.97 -37.55 12.71
C VAL A 303 39.16 -38.49 12.57
N ASN A 304 39.15 -39.35 11.54
CA ASN A 304 40.16 -40.39 11.31
C ASN A 304 40.37 -41.32 12.51
N GLY A 305 39.31 -41.60 13.28
CA GLY A 305 39.34 -42.45 14.47
C GLY A 305 39.76 -41.73 15.76
N GLU A 306 40.15 -40.45 15.70
CA GLU A 306 40.52 -39.66 16.87
C GLU A 306 39.41 -38.68 17.29
N PRO A 307 39.15 -38.48 18.59
CA PRO A 307 38.11 -37.57 19.07
C PRO A 307 38.49 -36.11 18.82
N ALA A 308 37.74 -35.43 17.95
CA ALA A 308 37.87 -34.01 17.70
C ALA A 308 37.00 -33.17 18.65
N ILE A 309 35.82 -33.69 19.02
CA ILE A 309 34.86 -33.02 19.92
C ILE A 309 34.27 -34.05 20.87
N LEU A 310 34.07 -33.67 22.13
CA LEU A 310 33.35 -34.43 23.14
C LEU A 310 32.26 -33.56 23.75
N MET A 311 31.01 -34.02 23.64
CA MET A 311 29.86 -33.44 24.31
C MET A 311 29.38 -34.40 25.40
N ARG A 312 29.32 -33.92 26.64
CA ARG A 312 28.77 -34.66 27.78
C ARG A 312 27.48 -34.02 28.25
N SER A 313 26.52 -34.84 28.65
CA SER A 313 25.32 -34.37 29.32
C SER A 313 25.65 -33.88 30.75
N PRO A 314 25.06 -32.78 31.24
CA PRO A 314 25.38 -32.18 32.55
C PRO A 314 24.82 -32.98 33.76
N SER A 315 24.52 -34.26 33.63
CA SER A 315 23.91 -35.07 34.69
C SER A 315 24.86 -35.43 35.85
N ASP A 316 26.17 -35.21 35.71
CA ASP A 316 27.13 -35.47 36.78
C ASP A 316 27.25 -34.30 37.76
N LYS A 317 26.80 -34.55 38.99
CA LYS A 317 26.80 -33.61 40.14
C LYS A 317 28.19 -33.12 40.58
N LYS A 318 29.28 -33.45 39.86
CA LYS A 318 30.67 -33.15 40.24
C LYS A 318 31.38 -32.12 39.37
N GLU A 319 30.84 -31.70 38.22
CA GLU A 319 31.54 -30.77 37.30
C GLU A 319 30.84 -29.41 37.14
N VAL A 320 30.37 -28.81 38.24
CA VAL A 320 29.75 -27.46 38.20
C VAL A 320 30.78 -26.33 38.00
N ALA A 321 32.07 -26.62 37.92
CA ALA A 321 33.09 -25.57 38.01
C ALA A 321 33.56 -24.94 36.69
N ARG A 322 33.29 -25.47 35.49
CA ARG A 322 34.01 -24.97 34.29
C ARG A 322 33.31 -24.82 32.92
N SER A 323 32.04 -25.18 32.72
CA SER A 323 31.39 -24.95 31.42
C SER A 323 30.15 -24.08 31.52
N ALA A 324 30.31 -22.82 31.12
CA ALA A 324 29.25 -21.84 30.91
C ALA A 324 28.49 -22.11 29.60
N SER A 325 27.68 -23.18 29.55
CA SER A 325 26.74 -23.40 28.45
C SER A 325 25.32 -23.51 28.99
N TYR A 326 24.44 -22.61 28.53
CA TYR A 326 23.03 -22.48 28.89
C TYR A 326 22.32 -23.86 28.93
N GLY A 327 21.91 -24.26 30.13
CA GLY A 327 21.41 -25.60 30.43
C GLY A 327 19.97 -25.82 29.97
N VAL A 328 19.78 -26.13 28.69
CA VAL A 328 18.52 -26.69 28.20
C VAL A 328 18.38 -28.11 28.78
N ARG A 329 17.42 -28.28 29.69
CA ARG A 329 17.09 -29.59 30.29
C ARG A 329 16.00 -30.26 29.46
N ARG A 330 16.26 -31.47 28.96
CA ARG A 330 15.22 -32.31 28.36
C ARG A 330 14.25 -32.78 29.45
N LEU A 331 12.96 -32.61 29.19
CA LEU A 331 11.89 -33.12 30.05
C LEU A 331 11.24 -34.33 29.39
N HIS A 332 10.68 -35.22 30.21
CA HIS A 332 9.91 -36.33 29.71
C HIS A 332 8.61 -35.83 29.06
N HIS A 333 8.26 -36.40 27.91
CA HIS A 333 7.03 -36.11 27.18
C HIS A 333 6.27 -37.41 26.93
N SER A 334 4.94 -37.37 27.05
CA SER A 334 4.08 -38.55 26.92
C SER A 334 4.15 -39.22 25.54
N ALA A 335 4.46 -38.45 24.49
CA ALA A 335 4.70 -38.95 23.13
C ALA A 335 6.11 -39.52 22.88
N GLY A 336 6.94 -39.66 23.92
CA GLY A 336 8.31 -40.19 23.83
C GLY A 336 9.38 -39.12 23.60
N ASN A 337 10.45 -39.47 22.86
CA ASN A 337 11.63 -38.63 22.65
C ASN A 337 11.37 -37.51 21.64
N VAL A 338 10.65 -36.46 22.04
CA VAL A 338 10.31 -35.32 21.16
C VAL A 338 11.43 -34.28 21.05
N ALA A 339 12.35 -34.26 22.02
CA ALA A 339 13.47 -33.33 22.06
C ALA A 339 14.80 -34.09 22.00
N GLY A 340 15.70 -33.65 21.13
CA GLY A 340 17.01 -34.27 20.92
C GLY A 340 18.17 -33.48 21.53
N LEU A 341 19.31 -34.14 21.68
CA LEU A 341 20.62 -33.55 21.92
C LEU A 341 21.23 -33.11 20.60
N SER A 342 21.48 -31.82 20.41
CA SER A 342 22.13 -31.31 19.21
C SER A 342 23.64 -31.16 19.39
N VAL A 343 24.39 -31.53 18.36
CA VAL A 343 25.81 -31.23 18.18
C VAL A 343 25.92 -30.36 16.94
N GLU A 344 26.52 -29.19 17.09
CA GLU A 344 26.78 -28.27 15.99
C GLU A 344 28.23 -27.80 16.07
N VAL A 345 29.04 -28.17 15.07
CA VAL A 345 30.48 -27.93 15.08
C VAL A 345 31.01 -27.61 13.69
N PHE A 346 32.09 -26.84 13.65
CA PHE A 346 32.85 -26.56 12.43
C PHE A 346 34.16 -27.34 12.47
N LEU A 347 34.44 -28.09 11.41
CA LEU A 347 35.60 -28.97 11.30
C LEU A 347 36.49 -28.51 10.16
N ALA A 348 37.79 -28.33 10.44
CA ALA A 348 38.81 -28.20 9.41
C ALA A 348 39.36 -29.60 9.11
N LEU A 349 38.95 -30.18 7.98
CA LEU A 349 39.24 -31.57 7.64
C LEU A 349 40.39 -31.68 6.62
N PRO A 350 41.31 -32.64 6.81
CA PRO A 350 42.30 -32.98 5.79
C PRO A 350 41.64 -33.72 4.61
N ALA A 351 42.40 -33.93 3.54
CA ALA A 351 41.93 -34.69 2.39
C ALA A 351 41.65 -36.15 2.81
N ARG A 352 40.56 -36.73 2.28
CA ARG A 352 40.14 -38.12 2.57
C ARG A 352 39.86 -38.39 4.06
N ALA A 353 39.39 -37.39 4.80
CA ALA A 353 39.03 -37.55 6.20
C ALA A 353 37.87 -38.54 6.38
N LEU A 354 37.92 -39.33 7.44
CA LEU A 354 36.84 -40.20 7.90
C LEU A 354 36.16 -39.52 9.08
N VAL A 355 34.84 -39.33 9.01
CA VAL A 355 34.05 -38.76 10.10
C VAL A 355 33.08 -39.80 10.61
N ALA A 356 33.12 -40.05 11.92
CA ALA A 356 32.19 -40.92 12.62
C ALA A 356 31.67 -40.23 13.88
N ILE A 357 30.54 -40.72 14.40
CA ILE A 357 30.00 -40.27 15.68
C ILE A 357 30.01 -41.44 16.65
N SER A 358 30.69 -41.27 17.78
CA SER A 358 30.63 -42.21 18.90
C SER A 358 29.51 -41.82 19.86
N TYR A 359 28.82 -42.84 20.34
CA TYR A 359 27.69 -42.76 21.25
C TYR A 359 27.85 -43.87 22.28
N ASP A 360 27.97 -43.51 23.56
CA ASP A 360 28.41 -44.38 24.66
C ASP A 360 27.32 -45.25 25.29
N ILE A 361 26.06 -45.08 24.89
CA ILE A 361 24.93 -45.82 25.46
C ILE A 361 24.47 -46.91 24.49
N ASP A 362 24.44 -48.16 24.95
CA ASP A 362 23.92 -49.30 24.18
C ASP A 362 22.38 -49.41 24.27
N GLU A 363 21.69 -48.32 23.90
CA GLU A 363 20.23 -48.24 23.89
C GLU A 363 19.72 -47.68 22.57
N LYS A 364 18.46 -48.03 22.24
CA LYS A 364 17.83 -47.57 21.01
C LYS A 364 17.68 -46.04 21.03
N ALA A 365 18.21 -45.40 20.00
CA ALA A 365 18.02 -43.98 19.78
C ALA A 365 17.70 -43.72 18.31
N GLN A 366 17.26 -42.50 18.03
CA GLN A 366 17.12 -41.99 16.68
C GLN A 366 18.00 -40.77 16.53
N GLY A 367 18.49 -40.52 15.34
CA GLY A 367 19.24 -39.30 15.09
C GLY A 367 19.41 -39.00 13.63
N PHE A 368 19.97 -37.83 13.36
CA PHE A 368 20.39 -37.45 12.03
C PHE A 368 21.78 -36.82 12.08
N LEU A 369 22.44 -36.87 10.93
CA LEU A 369 23.71 -36.18 10.67
C LEU A 369 23.58 -35.43 9.34
N ASN A 370 23.88 -34.14 9.39
CA ASN A 370 24.08 -33.25 8.26
C ASN A 370 25.56 -32.87 8.22
N LEU A 371 26.16 -33.07 7.05
CA LEU A 371 27.50 -32.60 6.72
C LEU A 371 27.38 -31.65 5.55
N ARG A 372 27.97 -30.46 5.67
CA ARG A 372 28.01 -29.46 4.60
C ARG A 372 29.42 -28.94 4.41
N LYS A 373 29.89 -28.92 3.17
CA LYS A 373 31.13 -28.21 2.82
C LYS A 373 30.82 -26.71 2.74
N LEU A 374 31.67 -25.89 3.38
CA LEU A 374 31.52 -24.43 3.42
C LEU A 374 32.18 -23.75 2.21
#